data_AF-A0AAU8IHZ4-F1
#
_entry.id   AF-A0AAU8IHZ4-F1
#
_cell.length_a   1.000
_cell.length_b   1.000
_cell.length_c   1.000
_cell.angle_alpha   90.00
_cell.angle_beta   90.00
_cell.angle_gamma   90.00
#
_symmetry.space_group_name_H-M   'P 1'
#
loop_
_entity.id
_entity.type
_entity.pdbx_description
1 polymer ?
#
loop_
_entity_poly.entity_id
_entity_poly.type
_entity_poly.pdbx_seq_one_letter_code
_entity_poly.pdbx_strand_id
1 'polypeptide(L)'
;MKSITRIDRPSAGILASVLNFFSRFHLAKIAQAAHATKTKGVPFRVLFCYLISTIFSNKSMYRDDLKHQDQLNLSDKTFRNLLNNRRINWQKFLVLLCCRIIRFIEPLTDSVRQNVFIVDDSMYERAHAKHVEWQRSVRSCRHRHTRGFRFLQLGWSDGNTFLPVTFSLLSGHNQVCGAKADVRTHSGKRKLQAQRKAPEVVRELLVSSLSQGGLGFLRLV
;
A
#
# COMPACT_ATOMS: atom_id res chain seq x y z
N MET A 1 -7.95 -20.46 28.49
CA MET A 1 -6.72 -20.72 27.71
C MET A 1 -7.07 -21.60 26.52
N LYS A 2 -7.01 -21.08 25.29
CA LYS A 2 -6.98 -21.90 24.07
C LYS A 2 -5.66 -21.60 23.36
N SER A 3 -4.88 -22.65 23.18
CA SER A 3 -3.56 -22.67 22.56
C SER A 3 -3.60 -22.00 21.18
N ILE A 4 -2.84 -20.92 21.00
CA ILE A 4 -2.59 -20.35 19.68
C ILE A 4 -1.58 -21.28 19.02
N THR A 5 -2.07 -22.01 18.02
CA THR A 5 -1.31 -22.91 17.15
C THR A 5 0.03 -22.31 16.75
N ARG A 6 1.11 -23.03 17.08
CA ARG A 6 2.46 -22.82 16.57
C ARG A 6 2.38 -23.01 15.04
N ILE A 7 2.50 -21.92 14.30
CA ILE A 7 2.84 -21.98 12.88
C ILE A 7 4.36 -21.79 12.82
N ASP A 8 5.05 -22.89 12.57
CA ASP A 8 6.48 -22.95 12.27
C ASP A 8 6.83 -22.01 11.11
N ARG A 9 8.13 -21.74 10.90
CA ARG A 9 8.74 -20.81 9.93
C ARG A 9 7.88 -20.50 8.68
N PRO A 10 7.93 -19.27 8.09
CA PRO A 10 7.27 -19.02 6.80
C PRO A 10 7.54 -20.21 5.90
N SER A 11 6.49 -20.92 5.46
CA SER A 11 6.72 -22.16 4.72
C SER A 11 7.62 -21.81 3.54
N ALA A 12 8.65 -22.60 3.27
CA ALA A 12 9.65 -22.27 2.25
C ALA A 12 8.98 -21.89 0.91
N GLY A 13 7.80 -22.45 0.63
CA GLY A 13 6.94 -22.09 -0.50
C GLY A 13 6.43 -20.64 -0.51
N ILE A 14 6.04 -20.04 0.63
CA ILE A 14 5.59 -18.64 0.68
C ILE A 14 6.75 -17.71 0.30
N LEU A 15 7.92 -17.88 0.92
CA LEU A 15 9.08 -17.05 0.60
C LEU A 15 9.48 -17.20 -0.87
N ALA A 16 9.50 -18.43 -1.40
CA ALA A 16 9.75 -18.68 -2.81
C ALA A 16 8.72 -17.99 -3.72
N SER A 17 7.44 -18.03 -3.36
CA SER A 17 6.36 -17.40 -4.12
C SER A 17 6.50 -15.87 -4.14
N VAL A 18 6.83 -15.27 -3.00
CA VAL A 18 7.09 -13.82 -2.89
C VAL A 18 8.33 -13.45 -3.71
N LEU A 19 9.42 -14.21 -3.63
CA LEU A 19 10.63 -13.94 -4.41
C LEU A 19 10.37 -14.07 -5.93
N ASN A 20 9.61 -15.07 -6.35
CA ASN A 20 9.20 -15.27 -7.74
C ASN A 20 8.34 -14.10 -8.24
N PHE A 21 7.37 -13.63 -7.43
CA PHE A 21 6.58 -12.45 -7.74
C PHE A 21 7.46 -11.20 -7.88
N PHE A 22 8.39 -10.98 -6.95
CA PHE A 22 9.31 -9.84 -6.96
C PHE A 22 10.18 -9.83 -8.21
N SER A 23 10.65 -11.01 -8.63
CA SER A 23 11.44 -11.19 -9.85
C SER A 23 10.59 -10.94 -11.09
N ARG A 24 9.47 -11.65 -11.24
CA ARG A 24 8.55 -11.58 -12.39
C ARG A 24 8.12 -10.14 -12.69
N PHE A 25 7.68 -9.43 -11.66
CA PHE A 25 7.21 -8.04 -11.80
C PHE A 25 8.32 -7.01 -11.53
N HIS A 26 9.59 -7.43 -11.48
CA HIS A 26 10.78 -6.58 -11.38
C HIS A 26 10.69 -5.49 -10.28
N LEU A 27 10.25 -5.86 -9.08
CA LEU A 27 9.92 -4.93 -7.99
C LEU A 27 11.08 -4.00 -7.60
N ALA A 28 12.33 -4.41 -7.81
CA ALA A 28 13.49 -3.56 -7.58
C ALA A 28 13.46 -2.27 -8.44
N LYS A 29 13.08 -2.39 -9.72
CA LYS A 29 12.93 -1.24 -10.63
C LYS A 29 11.77 -0.32 -10.21
N ILE A 30 10.66 -0.91 -9.76
CA ILE A 30 9.51 -0.12 -9.23
C ILE A 30 9.93 0.62 -7.96
N ALA A 31 10.61 -0.07 -7.04
CA ALA A 31 11.10 0.51 -5.80
C ALA A 31 12.01 1.71 -6.08
N GLN A 32 12.95 1.59 -7.03
CA GLN A 32 13.79 2.70 -7.47
C GLN A 32 12.98 3.87 -8.03
N ALA A 33 12.05 3.62 -8.94
CA ALA A 33 11.20 4.65 -9.54
C ALA A 33 10.27 5.35 -8.53
N ALA A 34 9.95 4.68 -7.42
CA ALA A 34 9.14 5.18 -6.31
C ALA A 34 9.98 5.73 -5.13
N HIS A 35 11.31 5.87 -5.30
CA HIS A 35 12.25 6.31 -4.27
C HIS A 35 12.30 5.42 -3.02
N ALA A 36 11.89 4.16 -3.15
CA ALA A 36 11.97 3.11 -2.13
C ALA A 36 13.34 2.41 -2.19
N THR A 37 14.42 3.18 -2.06
CA THR A 37 15.80 2.68 -2.08
C THR A 37 16.50 2.97 -0.76
N LYS A 38 17.35 2.03 -0.33
CA LYS A 38 18.22 2.20 0.83
C LYS A 38 19.68 2.18 0.35
N THR A 39 20.46 3.17 0.78
CA THR A 39 21.89 3.28 0.48
C THR A 39 22.78 2.70 1.58
N LYS A 40 22.23 2.53 2.80
CA LYS A 40 22.94 2.01 3.97
C LYS A 40 22.13 0.93 4.68
N GLY A 41 22.83 -0.05 5.26
CA GLY A 41 22.25 -1.17 5.99
C GLY A 41 21.52 -2.15 5.07
N VAL A 42 20.49 -2.81 5.58
CA VAL A 42 19.79 -3.86 4.84
C VAL A 42 19.03 -3.31 3.62
N PRO A 43 19.16 -3.92 2.43
CA PRO A 43 18.49 -3.47 1.21
C PRO A 43 16.96 -3.48 1.33
N PHE A 44 16.30 -2.54 0.64
CA PHE A 44 14.84 -2.45 0.57
C PHE A 44 14.19 -3.80 0.21
N ARG A 45 14.74 -4.48 -0.80
CA ARG A 45 14.20 -5.75 -1.30
C ARG A 45 14.08 -6.80 -0.20
N VAL A 46 15.10 -6.93 0.67
CA VAL A 46 15.12 -7.94 1.73
C VAL A 46 14.06 -7.62 2.79
N LEU A 47 14.04 -6.37 3.26
CA LEU A 47 13.07 -5.92 4.27
C LEU A 47 11.63 -6.03 3.76
N PHE A 48 11.38 -5.61 2.53
CA PHE A 48 10.05 -5.63 1.94
C PHE A 48 9.59 -7.07 1.64
N CYS A 49 10.48 -7.94 1.15
CA CYS A 49 10.19 -9.36 0.93
C CYS A 49 9.84 -10.06 2.26
N TYR A 50 10.60 -9.79 3.32
CA TYR A 50 10.30 -10.32 4.64
C TYR A 50 8.93 -9.84 5.15
N LEU A 51 8.65 -8.53 5.06
CA LEU A 51 7.37 -7.96 5.48
C LEU A 51 6.19 -8.63 4.75
N ILE A 52 6.27 -8.74 3.42
CA ILE A 52 5.23 -9.39 2.62
C ILE A 52 5.09 -10.87 3.00
N SER A 53 6.20 -11.58 3.20
CA SER A 53 6.19 -12.99 3.61
C SER A 53 5.53 -13.18 4.98
N THR A 54 5.77 -12.27 5.94
CA THR A 54 5.12 -12.33 7.27
C THR A 54 3.61 -12.12 7.17
N ILE A 55 3.15 -11.20 6.32
CA ILE A 55 1.72 -10.95 6.08
C ILE A 55 1.05 -12.21 5.53
N PHE A 56 1.62 -12.83 4.48
CA PHE A 56 1.07 -14.05 3.88
C PHE A 56 1.22 -15.30 4.76
N SER A 57 2.15 -15.28 5.70
CA SER A 57 2.27 -16.34 6.72
C SER A 57 1.33 -16.14 7.91
N ASN A 58 0.49 -15.08 7.89
CA ASN A 58 -0.36 -14.68 9.00
C ASN A 58 0.42 -14.48 10.32
N LYS A 59 1.64 -13.95 10.22
CA LYS A 59 2.52 -13.67 11.36
C LYS A 59 2.66 -12.18 11.56
N SER A 60 2.69 -11.76 12.82
CA SER A 60 3.12 -10.40 13.15
C SER A 60 4.62 -10.31 12.95
N MET A 61 5.08 -9.40 12.08
CA MET A 61 6.50 -9.11 11.87
C MET A 61 7.24 -8.90 13.20
N TYR A 62 6.63 -8.18 14.14
CA TYR A 62 7.22 -7.94 15.46
C TYR A 62 7.41 -9.23 16.26
N ARG A 63 6.41 -10.11 16.25
CA ARG A 63 6.51 -11.41 16.94
C ARG A 63 7.48 -12.37 16.26
N ASP A 64 7.61 -12.28 14.94
CA ASP A 64 8.55 -13.11 14.16
C ASP A 64 10.00 -12.63 14.38
N ASP A 65 10.23 -11.32 14.37
CA ASP A 65 11.52 -10.68 14.68
C ASP A 65 12.01 -11.06 16.08
N LEU A 66 11.16 -10.96 17.11
CA LEU A 66 11.50 -11.35 18.49
C LEU A 66 11.90 -12.83 18.64
N LYS A 67 11.32 -13.72 17.83
CA LYS A 67 11.63 -15.17 17.89
C LYS A 67 12.91 -15.53 17.16
N HIS A 68 13.30 -14.72 16.19
CA HIS A 68 14.41 -14.99 15.29
C HIS A 68 15.49 -13.90 15.39
N GLN A 69 15.51 -13.16 16.51
CA GLN A 69 16.42 -12.04 16.73
C GLN A 69 17.90 -12.46 16.62
N ASP A 70 18.23 -13.67 17.05
CA ASP A 70 19.59 -14.21 16.95
C ASP A 70 19.98 -14.68 15.54
N GLN A 71 19.01 -14.82 14.64
CA GLN A 71 19.19 -15.30 13.26
C GLN A 71 19.05 -14.17 12.23
N LEU A 72 18.26 -13.15 12.55
CA LEU A 72 18.03 -11.98 11.73
C LEU A 72 18.86 -10.83 12.29
N ASN A 73 19.88 -10.39 11.55
CA ASN A 73 20.61 -9.13 11.83
C ASN A 73 19.73 -7.89 11.53
N LEU A 74 18.46 -7.94 11.90
CA LEU A 74 17.41 -6.95 11.67
C LEU A 74 16.87 -6.51 13.02
N SER A 75 16.37 -5.28 13.06
CA SER A 75 15.64 -4.77 14.21
C SER A 75 14.31 -4.21 13.76
N ASP A 76 13.30 -4.27 14.62
CA ASP A 76 12.03 -3.55 14.46
C ASP A 76 12.24 -2.07 14.06
N LYS A 77 13.27 -1.39 14.60
CA LYS A 77 13.63 -0.02 14.22
C LYS A 77 13.97 0.10 12.72
N THR A 78 14.60 -0.91 12.14
CA THR A 78 14.94 -0.95 10.71
C THR A 78 13.69 -0.98 9.83
N PHE A 79 12.68 -1.76 10.22
CA PHE A 79 11.39 -1.82 9.53
C PHE A 79 10.58 -0.54 9.70
N ARG A 80 10.50 0.00 10.92
CA ARG A 80 9.82 1.29 11.16
C ARG A 80 10.47 2.42 10.36
N ASN A 81 11.79 2.47 10.31
CA ASN A 81 12.50 3.47 9.49
C ASN A 81 12.18 3.33 7.99
N LEU A 82 11.98 2.10 7.51
CA LEU A 82 11.56 1.87 6.13
C LEU A 82 10.13 2.37 5.90
N LEU A 83 9.17 1.92 6.71
CA LEU A 83 7.75 2.24 6.55
C LEU A 83 7.46 3.74 6.77
N ASN A 84 8.19 4.39 7.68
CA ASN A 84 8.06 5.81 7.98
C ASN A 84 8.94 6.71 7.09
N ASN A 85 9.59 6.16 6.06
CA ASN A 85 10.41 6.96 5.16
C ASN A 85 9.53 7.91 4.32
N ARG A 86 9.55 9.19 4.68
CA ARG A 86 8.77 10.27 4.07
C ARG A 86 9.06 10.51 2.58
N ARG A 87 10.19 10.00 2.07
CA ARG A 87 10.62 10.13 0.67
C ARG A 87 10.05 9.03 -0.23
N ILE A 88 9.53 7.93 0.32
CA ILE A 88 8.96 6.86 -0.49
C ILE A 88 7.60 7.31 -1.05
N ASN A 89 7.42 7.15 -2.36
CA ASN A 89 6.14 7.40 -3.02
C ASN A 89 5.33 6.10 -3.16
N TRP A 90 4.60 5.74 -2.10
CA TRP A 90 3.82 4.50 -2.04
C TRP A 90 2.69 4.44 -3.09
N GLN A 91 2.05 5.56 -3.42
CA GLN A 91 1.05 5.58 -4.49
C GLN A 91 1.68 5.26 -5.85
N LYS A 92 2.81 5.90 -6.19
CA LYS A 92 3.53 5.59 -7.44
C LYS A 92 4.04 4.14 -7.47
N PHE A 93 4.50 3.62 -6.33
CA PHE A 93 4.89 2.22 -6.21
C PHE A 93 3.75 1.28 -6.61
N LEU A 94 2.55 1.50 -6.05
CA LEU A 94 1.38 0.67 -6.33
C LEU A 94 0.89 0.81 -7.77
N VAL A 95 0.82 2.04 -8.29
CA VAL A 95 0.45 2.30 -9.70
C VAL A 95 1.38 1.54 -10.63
N LEU A 96 2.70 1.68 -10.49
CA LEU A 96 3.67 1.02 -11.36
C LEU A 96 3.61 -0.51 -11.25
N LEU A 97 3.34 -1.05 -10.06
CA LEU A 97 3.14 -2.48 -9.88
C LEU A 97 1.89 -2.96 -10.61
N CYS A 98 0.76 -2.30 -10.41
CA CYS A 98 -0.49 -2.61 -11.11
C CYS A 98 -0.32 -2.54 -12.62
N CYS A 99 0.40 -1.56 -13.16
CA CYS A 99 0.67 -1.46 -14.59
C CYS A 99 1.41 -2.68 -15.14
N ARG A 100 2.38 -3.23 -14.39
CA ARG A 100 3.09 -4.43 -14.81
C ARG A 100 2.22 -5.68 -14.74
N ILE A 101 1.33 -5.75 -13.75
CA ILE A 101 0.38 -6.85 -13.62
C ILE A 101 -0.65 -6.79 -14.76
N ILE A 102 -1.21 -5.61 -15.05
CA ILE A 102 -2.16 -5.41 -16.14
C ILE A 102 -1.55 -5.84 -17.48
N ARG A 103 -0.33 -5.38 -17.81
CA ARG A 103 0.37 -5.78 -19.04
C ARG A 103 0.68 -7.28 -19.12
N PHE A 104 0.78 -7.94 -17.98
CA PHE A 104 0.94 -9.39 -17.94
C PHE A 104 -0.39 -10.13 -18.18
N ILE A 105 -1.51 -9.56 -17.73
CA ILE A 105 -2.85 -10.14 -17.86
C ILE A 105 -3.47 -9.84 -19.23
N GLU A 106 -3.26 -8.66 -19.79
CA GLU A 106 -3.81 -8.19 -21.07
C GLU A 106 -3.74 -9.22 -22.22
N PRO A 107 -2.58 -9.86 -22.52
CA PRO A 107 -2.53 -10.87 -23.59
C PRO A 107 -3.25 -12.18 -23.26
N LEU A 108 -3.65 -12.40 -22.00
CA LEU A 108 -4.41 -13.56 -21.55
C LEU A 108 -5.93 -13.32 -21.62
N THR A 109 -6.35 -12.15 -22.13
CA THR A 109 -7.75 -11.71 -22.18
C THR A 109 -8.18 -11.37 -23.60
N ASP A 110 -9.48 -11.48 -23.87
CA ASP A 110 -10.05 -11.12 -25.17
C ASP A 110 -10.06 -9.59 -25.35
N SER A 111 -9.75 -9.14 -26.57
CA SER A 111 -9.87 -7.76 -27.05
C SER A 111 -11.25 -7.12 -26.87
N VAL A 112 -12.33 -7.93 -26.77
CA VAL A 112 -13.69 -7.45 -26.54
C VAL A 112 -13.92 -7.03 -25.08
N ARG A 113 -13.06 -7.46 -24.14
CA ARG A 113 -13.23 -7.11 -22.72
C ARG A 113 -13.07 -5.61 -22.49
N GLN A 114 -14.01 -5.06 -21.74
CA GLN A 114 -14.02 -3.66 -21.35
C GLN A 114 -13.23 -3.46 -20.06
N ASN A 115 -12.36 -2.44 -20.06
CA ASN A 115 -11.58 -2.05 -18.91
C ASN A 115 -12.21 -0.84 -18.24
N VAL A 116 -12.39 -0.91 -16.93
CA VAL A 116 -13.01 0.16 -16.14
C VAL A 116 -12.15 0.55 -14.95
N PHE A 117 -12.22 1.83 -14.60
CA PHE A 117 -11.75 2.30 -13.29
C PHE A 117 -12.93 2.33 -12.32
N ILE A 118 -12.74 1.71 -11.16
CA ILE A 118 -13.72 1.65 -10.08
C ILE A 118 -13.21 2.54 -8.96
N VAL A 119 -14.07 3.47 -8.53
CA VAL A 119 -13.82 4.31 -7.36
C VAL A 119 -14.74 3.85 -6.26
N ASP A 120 -14.16 3.41 -5.15
CA ASP A 120 -14.92 3.06 -3.94
C ASP A 120 -14.45 3.90 -2.76
N ASP A 121 -15.39 4.25 -1.89
CA ASP A 121 -15.13 4.99 -0.67
C ASP A 121 -15.56 4.17 0.55
N SER A 122 -14.57 3.74 1.32
CA SER A 122 -14.74 2.83 2.44
C SER A 122 -14.19 3.44 3.74
N MET A 123 -14.64 2.92 4.87
CA MET A 123 -14.14 3.36 6.19
C MET A 123 -12.84 2.64 6.55
N TYR A 124 -11.77 3.39 6.80
CA TYR A 124 -10.53 2.83 7.35
C TYR A 124 -10.40 3.13 8.84
N GLU A 125 -10.94 2.21 9.64
CA GLU A 125 -11.03 2.35 11.09
C GLU A 125 -9.68 2.12 11.78
N ARG A 126 -9.37 2.96 12.77
CA ARG A 126 -8.16 2.90 13.60
C ARG A 126 -8.52 3.10 15.08
N ALA A 127 -9.56 2.39 15.53
CA ALA A 127 -10.21 2.61 16.83
C ALA A 127 -9.25 2.65 18.03
N HIS A 128 -8.23 1.78 18.05
CA HIS A 128 -7.28 1.67 19.17
C HIS A 128 -5.99 2.47 18.98
N ALA A 129 -5.86 3.20 17.86
CA ALA A 129 -4.65 3.93 17.57
C ALA A 129 -4.67 5.30 18.27
N LYS A 130 -3.65 5.58 19.08
CA LYS A 130 -3.57 6.81 19.90
C LYS A 130 -2.79 7.94 19.23
N HIS A 131 -1.79 7.60 18.41
CA HIS A 131 -0.85 8.56 17.81
C HIS A 131 -0.79 8.41 16.29
N VAL A 132 -1.94 8.28 15.64
CA VAL A 132 -1.99 8.28 14.18
C VAL A 132 -2.22 9.71 13.72
N GLU A 133 -1.20 10.26 13.07
CA GLU A 133 -1.27 11.60 12.50
C GLU A 133 -2.46 11.71 11.53
N TRP A 134 -3.16 12.84 11.58
CA TRP A 134 -4.31 13.15 10.74
C TRP A 134 -5.50 12.19 10.91
N GLN A 135 -5.55 11.40 11.97
CA GLN A 135 -6.75 10.60 12.27
C GLN A 135 -7.90 11.53 12.65
N ARG A 136 -9.12 11.25 12.17
CA ARG A 136 -10.32 12.01 12.54
C ARG A 136 -11.45 11.11 13.03
N SER A 137 -12.45 11.71 13.67
CA SER A 137 -13.72 11.02 13.92
C SER A 137 -14.51 10.91 12.63
N VAL A 138 -14.85 9.69 12.23
CA VAL A 138 -15.64 9.41 11.04
C VAL A 138 -16.88 8.63 11.44
N ARG A 139 -18.03 9.00 10.89
CA ARG A 139 -19.28 8.28 11.14
C ARG A 139 -19.28 7.02 10.29
N SER A 140 -19.29 5.88 10.97
CA SER A 140 -19.42 4.54 10.38
C SER A 140 -20.83 4.32 9.82
N CYS A 141 -20.96 3.36 8.90
CA CYS A 141 -22.24 2.88 8.37
C CYS A 141 -23.19 2.38 9.47
N ARG A 142 -22.67 2.01 10.65
CA ARG A 142 -23.46 1.63 11.84
C ARG A 142 -23.91 2.83 12.68
N HIS A 143 -23.87 4.04 12.12
CA HIS A 143 -24.12 5.32 12.80
C HIS A 143 -23.27 5.57 14.06
N ARG A 144 -22.12 4.90 14.21
CA ARG A 144 -21.17 5.09 15.31
C ARG A 144 -20.02 5.99 14.86
N HIS A 145 -19.50 6.80 15.77
CA HIS A 145 -18.28 7.57 15.51
C HIS A 145 -17.05 6.70 15.81
N THR A 146 -16.32 6.31 14.76
CA THR A 146 -15.06 5.59 14.89
C THR A 146 -13.91 6.50 14.49
N ARG A 147 -12.79 6.42 15.21
CA ARG A 147 -11.58 7.16 14.82
C ARG A 147 -10.91 6.47 13.64
N GLY A 148 -10.59 7.19 12.58
CA GLY A 148 -10.01 6.62 11.38
C GLY A 148 -9.87 7.61 10.23
N PHE A 149 -9.95 7.07 9.02
CA PHE A 149 -9.91 7.80 7.77
C PHE A 149 -11.03 7.34 6.87
N ARG A 150 -11.35 8.17 5.89
CA ARG A 150 -12.17 7.78 4.75
C ARG A 150 -11.23 7.31 3.63
N PHE A 151 -11.26 6.03 3.31
CA PHE A 151 -10.34 5.37 2.38
C PHE A 151 -10.95 5.35 0.99
N LEU A 152 -10.39 6.21 0.14
CA LEU A 152 -10.77 6.33 -1.25
C LEU A 152 -9.86 5.42 -2.09
N GLN A 153 -10.42 4.37 -2.65
CA GLN A 153 -9.70 3.41 -3.48
C GLN A 153 -9.98 3.67 -4.96
N LEU A 154 -8.93 3.68 -5.78
CA LEU A 154 -9.02 3.60 -7.23
C LEU A 154 -8.55 2.21 -7.66
N GLY A 155 -9.45 1.42 -8.22
CA GLY A 155 -9.16 0.11 -8.77
C GLY A 155 -9.35 0.05 -10.27
N TRP A 156 -8.68 -0.90 -10.91
CA TRP A 156 -8.87 -1.25 -12.31
C TRP A 156 -9.54 -2.63 -12.38
N SER A 157 -10.44 -2.82 -13.33
CA SER A 157 -11.09 -4.11 -13.59
C SER A 157 -11.28 -4.33 -15.08
N ASP A 158 -11.09 -5.58 -15.52
CA ASP A 158 -11.46 -6.08 -16.86
C ASP A 158 -12.81 -6.85 -16.84
N GLY A 159 -13.57 -6.70 -15.75
CA GLY A 159 -14.83 -7.41 -15.49
C GLY A 159 -14.66 -8.74 -14.73
N ASN A 160 -13.46 -9.35 -14.73
CA ASN A 160 -13.21 -10.62 -14.04
C ASN A 160 -12.11 -10.52 -12.97
N THR A 161 -11.14 -9.63 -13.18
CA THR A 161 -10.02 -9.37 -12.29
C THR A 161 -10.15 -7.97 -11.71
N PHE A 162 -9.84 -7.81 -10.42
CA PHE A 162 -9.78 -6.51 -9.78
C PHE A 162 -8.37 -6.23 -9.25
N LEU A 163 -7.81 -5.07 -9.60
CA LEU A 163 -6.49 -4.62 -9.14
C LEU A 163 -6.59 -3.26 -8.44
N PRO A 164 -6.13 -3.13 -7.18
CA PRO A 164 -6.13 -1.85 -6.47
C PRO A 164 -4.98 -0.96 -6.95
N VAL A 165 -5.26 -0.09 -7.93
CA VAL A 165 -4.26 0.75 -8.62
C VAL A 165 -3.62 1.77 -7.68
N THR A 166 -4.41 2.44 -6.86
CA THR A 166 -3.93 3.42 -5.88
C THR A 166 -5.03 3.75 -4.87
N PHE A 167 -4.68 4.50 -3.83
CA PHE A 167 -5.64 4.91 -2.80
C PHE A 167 -5.23 6.23 -2.14
N SER A 168 -6.19 6.89 -1.50
CA SER A 168 -5.94 8.03 -0.60
C SER A 168 -6.71 7.87 0.70
N LEU A 169 -6.11 8.32 1.81
CA LEU A 169 -6.73 8.35 3.12
C LEU A 169 -7.17 9.78 3.42
N LEU A 170 -8.48 10.04 3.33
CA LEU A 170 -9.07 11.35 3.53
C LEU A 170 -9.40 11.58 5.00
N SER A 171 -9.02 12.76 5.49
CA SER A 171 -9.20 13.17 6.87
C SER A 171 -9.99 14.48 7.02
N GLY A 172 -9.91 15.41 6.07
CA GLY A 172 -10.58 16.71 6.22
C GLY A 172 -10.08 17.53 7.42
N HIS A 173 -10.89 18.46 7.94
CA HIS A 173 -10.42 19.52 8.85
C HIS A 173 -10.46 19.19 10.36
N ASN A 174 -11.21 18.18 10.80
CA ASN A 174 -11.44 17.90 12.24
C ASN A 174 -10.60 16.72 12.76
N GLN A 175 -9.29 16.86 12.75
CA GLN A 175 -8.39 15.79 13.17
C GLN A 175 -8.17 15.76 14.68
N VAL A 176 -8.04 14.56 15.21
CA VAL A 176 -7.71 14.29 16.62
C VAL A 176 -6.22 14.55 16.88
N CYS A 177 -5.35 14.32 15.89
CA CYS A 177 -3.90 14.50 16.01
C CYS A 177 -3.36 15.19 14.76
N GLY A 178 -3.28 16.52 14.78
CA GLY A 178 -2.68 17.31 13.70
C GLY A 178 -1.15 17.16 13.68
N ALA A 179 -0.55 17.21 12.49
CA ALA A 179 0.91 17.25 12.32
C ALA A 179 1.29 18.33 11.31
N LYS A 180 2.58 18.69 11.19
CA LYS A 180 3.02 19.55 10.08
C LYS A 180 3.21 18.72 8.81
N ALA A 181 2.77 19.25 7.67
CA ALA A 181 2.99 18.64 6.37
C ALA A 181 4.18 19.33 5.67
N ASP A 182 5.28 18.61 5.44
CA ASP A 182 6.39 19.12 4.64
C ASP A 182 6.12 18.84 3.15
N VAL A 183 5.75 19.88 2.41
CA VAL A 183 5.36 19.83 1.00
C VAL A 183 6.45 19.29 0.07
N ARG A 184 7.72 19.33 0.52
CA ARG A 184 8.86 18.78 -0.23
C ARG A 184 8.92 17.26 -0.18
N THR A 185 8.23 16.64 0.79
CA THR A 185 8.20 15.19 0.98
C THR A 185 6.94 14.56 0.39
N HIS A 186 7.04 13.30 -0.07
CA HIS A 186 5.86 12.57 -0.55
C HIS A 186 4.83 12.36 0.56
N SER A 187 5.29 12.06 1.78
CA SER A 187 4.40 11.99 2.96
C SER A 187 3.62 13.29 3.19
N GLY A 188 4.29 14.45 3.13
CA GLY A 188 3.61 15.75 3.25
C GLY A 188 2.62 16.03 2.14
N LYS A 189 2.95 15.68 0.88
CA LYS A 189 2.00 15.76 -0.24
C LYS A 189 0.76 14.89 0.00
N ARG A 190 0.91 13.68 0.56
CA ARG A 190 -0.24 12.82 0.92
C ARG A 190 -1.06 13.40 2.07
N LYS A 191 -0.42 14.04 3.06
CA LYS A 191 -1.13 14.76 4.14
C LYS A 191 -1.96 15.92 3.61
N LEU A 192 -1.43 16.69 2.65
CA LEU A 192 -2.20 17.73 1.98
C LEU A 192 -3.35 17.15 1.16
N GLN A 193 -3.10 16.07 0.40
CA GLN A 193 -4.14 15.36 -0.34
C GLN A 193 -5.28 14.87 0.58
N ALA A 194 -4.96 14.40 1.79
CA ALA A 194 -5.92 13.92 2.77
C ALA A 194 -6.94 14.99 3.24
N GLN A 195 -6.62 16.28 3.09
CA GLN A 195 -7.52 17.37 3.47
C GLN A 195 -8.46 17.82 2.35
N ARG A 196 -8.19 17.40 1.11
CA ARG A 196 -8.96 17.84 -0.07
C ARG A 196 -10.29 17.10 -0.19
N LYS A 197 -11.21 17.68 -0.95
CA LYS A 197 -12.50 17.05 -1.28
C LYS A 197 -12.28 15.78 -2.10
N ALA A 198 -13.09 14.74 -1.84
CA ALA A 198 -12.96 13.46 -2.54
C ALA A 198 -12.96 13.59 -4.08
N PRO A 199 -13.89 14.32 -4.71
CA PRO A 199 -13.92 14.41 -6.18
C PRO A 199 -12.62 14.94 -6.80
N GLU A 200 -11.98 15.92 -6.14
CA GLU A 200 -10.69 16.44 -6.60
C GLU A 200 -9.57 15.40 -6.47
N VAL A 201 -9.58 14.65 -5.36
CA VAL A 201 -8.59 13.59 -5.12
C VAL A 201 -8.79 12.44 -6.11
N VAL A 202 -10.03 12.03 -6.40
CA VAL A 202 -10.34 11.03 -7.43
C VAL A 202 -9.74 11.46 -8.77
N ARG A 203 -9.96 12.72 -9.18
CA ARG A 203 -9.37 13.26 -10.42
C ARG A 203 -7.84 13.20 -10.40
N GLU A 204 -7.20 13.57 -9.28
CA GLU A 204 -5.74 13.47 -9.13
C GLU A 204 -5.25 12.02 -9.24
N LEU A 205 -5.94 11.06 -8.61
CA LEU A 205 -5.59 9.64 -8.66
C LEU A 205 -5.74 9.08 -10.08
N LEU A 206 -6.80 9.43 -10.81
CA LEU A 206 -7.02 9.04 -12.20
C LEU A 206 -5.92 9.60 -13.11
N VAL A 207 -5.69 10.92 -13.06
CA VAL A 207 -4.65 11.58 -13.88
C VAL A 207 -3.27 11.01 -13.57
N SER A 208 -2.95 10.78 -12.30
CA SER A 208 -1.67 10.18 -11.90
C SER A 208 -1.53 8.74 -12.41
N SER A 209 -2.60 7.95 -12.38
CA SER A 209 -2.59 6.56 -12.84
C SER A 209 -2.41 6.47 -14.35
N LEU A 210 -3.10 7.33 -15.10
CA LEU A 210 -3.00 7.41 -16.56
C LEU A 210 -1.62 7.89 -17.03
N SER A 211 -1.11 8.97 -16.44
CA SER A 211 0.16 9.60 -16.84
C SER A 211 1.40 8.89 -16.31
N GLN A 212 1.44 8.51 -15.02
CA GLN A 212 2.64 7.95 -14.38
C GLN A 212 2.73 6.43 -14.51
N GLY A 213 1.58 5.75 -14.60
CA GLY A 213 1.52 4.31 -14.82
C GLY A 213 1.72 3.92 -16.28
N GLY A 214 1.56 4.89 -17.18
CA GLY A 214 1.40 4.60 -18.59
C GLY A 214 0.18 3.73 -18.84
N LEU A 215 -0.90 3.86 -18.05
CA LEU A 215 -2.20 3.21 -18.29
C LEU A 215 -3.01 3.91 -19.39
N GLY A 216 -2.45 4.95 -20.02
CA GLY A 216 -3.06 5.60 -21.18
C GLY A 216 -3.22 4.70 -22.42
N PHE A 217 -2.64 3.50 -22.44
CA PHE A 217 -2.95 2.49 -23.46
C PHE A 217 -4.28 1.76 -23.22
N LEU A 218 -4.83 1.84 -22.00
CA LEU A 218 -6.11 1.21 -21.71
C LEU A 218 -7.21 1.90 -22.50
N ARG A 219 -7.91 1.12 -23.33
CA ARG A 219 -9.23 1.52 -23.84
C ARG A 219 -10.20 1.52 -22.66
N LEU A 220 -10.36 2.69 -22.07
CA LEU A 220 -11.43 2.94 -21.11
C LEU A 220 -12.72 3.14 -21.88
N VAL A 221 -13.81 2.62 -21.33
CA VAL A 221 -15.17 2.85 -21.82
C VAL A 221 -15.72 4.15 -21.25
#